data_AF-A0A3N5Q9H5-F1
#
_entry.id   AF-A0A3N5Q9H5-F1
#
_cell.length_a   1.000
_cell.length_b   1.000
_cell.length_c   1.000
_cell.angle_alpha   90.00
_cell.angle_beta   90.00
_cell.angle_gamma   90.00
#
_symmetry.space_group_name_H-M   'P 1'
#
loop_
_entity.id
_entity.type
_entity.pdbx_description
1 polymer ?
#
loop_
_entity_poly.entity_id
_entity_poly.type
_entity_poly.pdbx_seq_one_letter_code
_entity_poly.pdbx_strand_id
1 'polypeptide(L)'
;MSGWRWAGMMTLLLVGAGSSPPALSAGSVPAPLFASDEEVELTLELPLRRLLRQRQSRPVVEGTVVVTGTAALDVEVAPRGHHRLDFCRFPPLLLNFRRSEVTDTLFAGQDRLKLVTLCRDTESYTAYLALEYFVYRMYGILSDAA
;
A
#
# COMPACT_ATOMS: atom_id res chain seq x y z
N MET A 1 16.41 -30.08 53.79
CA MET A 1 17.15 -30.78 52.72
C MET A 1 16.58 -32.18 52.57
N SER A 2 15.73 -32.40 51.57
CA SER A 2 15.28 -33.71 51.05
C SER A 2 14.13 -33.37 50.10
N GLY A 3 14.16 -33.62 48.80
CA GLY A 3 14.67 -34.79 48.10
C GLY A 3 13.53 -35.17 47.14
N TRP A 4 13.59 -34.69 45.90
CA TRP A 4 12.59 -35.01 44.88
C TRP A 4 12.75 -36.45 44.43
N ARG A 5 11.69 -37.24 44.63
CA ARG A 5 11.56 -38.61 44.12
C ARG A 5 10.74 -38.55 42.84
N TRP A 6 11.36 -38.98 41.73
CA TRP A 6 10.68 -39.26 40.47
C TRP A 6 10.17 -40.70 40.48
N ALA A 7 8.87 -40.87 40.26
CA ALA A 7 8.19 -42.06 39.75
C ALA A 7 6.77 -41.57 39.44
N GLY A 8 6.29 -41.43 38.21
CA GLY A 8 6.37 -42.36 37.09
C GLY A 8 4.92 -42.75 36.78
N MET A 9 4.37 -42.38 35.62
CA MET A 9 3.28 -43.13 34.98
C MET A 9 3.07 -42.67 33.54
N MET A 10 3.61 -43.50 32.65
CA MET A 10 3.27 -43.64 31.25
C MET A 10 1.75 -43.78 31.09
N THR A 11 1.10 -42.82 30.41
CA THR A 11 -0.32 -42.93 30.07
C THR A 11 -0.58 -42.46 28.65
N LEU A 12 -0.82 -43.46 27.80
CA LEU A 12 -1.74 -43.53 26.67
C LEU A 12 -1.70 -42.46 25.56
N LEU A 13 -1.18 -42.90 24.40
CA LEU A 13 -1.39 -42.33 23.07
C LEU A 13 -2.88 -42.22 22.71
N LEU A 14 -3.30 -41.01 22.34
CA LEU A 14 -4.35 -40.73 21.37
C LEU A 14 -3.93 -39.47 20.61
N VAL A 15 -3.00 -39.63 19.67
CA VAL A 15 -2.76 -38.62 18.63
C VAL A 15 -3.93 -38.76 17.64
N GLY A 16 -5.01 -38.04 17.92
CA GLY A 16 -5.99 -37.72 16.90
C GLY A 16 -5.32 -36.79 15.90
N ALA A 17 -4.90 -37.33 14.76
CA ALA A 17 -4.54 -36.53 13.59
C ALA A 17 -5.84 -35.94 12.99
N GLY A 18 -6.39 -34.94 13.68
CA GLY A 18 -7.34 -34.02 13.08
C GLY A 18 -6.56 -33.11 12.15
N SER A 19 -6.32 -33.55 10.92
CA SER A 19 -5.91 -32.65 9.84
C SER A 19 -7.12 -31.78 9.53
N SER A 20 -7.31 -30.69 10.28
CA SER A 20 -8.13 -29.58 9.82
C SER A 20 -7.54 -29.17 8.47
N PRO A 21 -8.28 -29.28 7.35
CA PRO A 21 -7.80 -28.70 6.11
C PRO A 21 -7.51 -27.22 6.39
N PRO A 22 -6.42 -26.66 5.83
CA PRO A 22 -6.23 -25.22 5.88
C PRO A 22 -7.53 -24.60 5.37
N ALA A 23 -8.15 -23.75 6.18
CA ALA A 23 -9.26 -22.95 5.72
C ALA A 23 -8.71 -22.12 4.56
N LEU A 24 -9.04 -22.52 3.33
CA LEU A 24 -8.83 -21.71 2.14
C LEU A 24 -9.48 -20.36 2.45
N SER A 25 -8.65 -19.34 2.61
CA SER A 25 -9.11 -17.97 2.81
C SER A 25 -10.02 -17.66 1.63
N ALA A 26 -11.30 -17.44 1.90
CA ALA A 26 -12.22 -16.92 0.91
C ALA A 26 -11.61 -15.63 0.34
N GLY A 27 -11.48 -15.56 -0.99
CA GLY A 27 -10.85 -14.43 -1.67
C GLY A 27 -11.43 -13.11 -1.15
N SER A 28 -10.57 -12.23 -0.68
CA SER A 28 -10.98 -10.89 -0.25
C SER A 28 -11.53 -10.15 -1.46
N VAL A 29 -12.71 -9.54 -1.32
CA VAL A 29 -13.21 -8.60 -2.33
C VAL A 29 -12.17 -7.49 -2.48
N PRO A 30 -11.60 -7.29 -3.68
CA PRO A 30 -10.59 -6.25 -3.88
C PRO A 30 -11.18 -4.88 -3.57
N ALA A 31 -10.38 -4.00 -2.96
CA ALA A 31 -10.80 -2.63 -2.69
C ALA A 31 -11.16 -1.93 -4.02
N PRO A 32 -12.13 -0.99 -4.04
CA PRO A 32 -12.65 -0.42 -5.29
C PRO A 32 -11.59 0.13 -6.24
N LEU A 33 -10.58 0.84 -5.72
CA LEU A 33 -9.45 1.37 -6.50
C LEU A 33 -8.66 0.29 -7.27
N PHE A 34 -8.66 -0.95 -6.79
CA PHE A 34 -7.89 -2.07 -7.35
C PHE A 34 -8.79 -3.18 -7.91
N ALA A 35 -10.08 -2.91 -8.08
CA ALA A 35 -11.02 -3.88 -8.65
C ALA A 35 -10.89 -4.00 -10.18
N SER A 36 -10.19 -3.07 -10.82
CA SER A 36 -9.95 -3.02 -12.27
C SER A 36 -8.52 -2.52 -12.55
N ASP A 37 -8.01 -2.86 -13.73
CA ASP A 37 -6.74 -2.35 -14.27
C ASP A 37 -6.93 -1.11 -15.16
N GLU A 38 -8.16 -0.60 -15.27
CA GLU A 38 -8.46 0.61 -16.04
C GLU A 38 -7.74 1.83 -15.47
N GLU A 39 -7.30 2.71 -16.37
CA GLU A 39 -6.62 3.94 -15.98
C GLU A 39 -7.59 4.91 -15.29
N VAL A 40 -7.19 5.39 -14.12
CA VAL A 40 -7.96 6.39 -13.38
C VAL A 40 -7.44 7.78 -13.72
N GLU A 41 -8.25 8.55 -14.46
CA GLU A 41 -7.97 9.96 -14.69
C GLU A 41 -8.32 10.78 -13.44
N LEU A 42 -7.34 11.46 -12.89
CA LEU A 42 -7.50 12.31 -11.71
C LEU A 42 -6.63 13.55 -11.77
N THR A 43 -7.08 14.61 -11.09
CA THR A 43 -6.32 15.83 -10.85
C THR A 43 -6.00 15.96 -9.37
N LEU A 44 -4.74 16.23 -9.05
CA LEU A 44 -4.26 16.48 -7.69
C LEU A 44 -3.78 17.94 -7.59
N GLU A 45 -4.51 18.76 -6.84
CA GLU A 45 -4.20 20.17 -6.62
C GLU A 45 -3.58 20.37 -5.24
N LEU A 46 -2.37 20.93 -5.18
CA LEU A 46 -1.66 21.21 -3.94
C LEU A 46 -0.54 22.25 -4.19
N PRO A 47 0.08 22.84 -3.16
CA PRO A 47 1.22 23.75 -3.33
C PRO A 47 2.51 23.02 -3.75
N LEU A 48 2.51 22.39 -4.94
CA LEU A 48 3.52 21.44 -5.40
C LEU A 48 4.94 22.00 -5.35
N ARG A 49 5.12 23.27 -5.76
CA ARG A 49 6.43 23.92 -5.72
C ARG A 49 7.01 24.00 -4.30
N ARG A 50 6.17 24.27 -3.29
CA ARG A 50 6.60 24.29 -1.88
C ARG A 50 6.97 22.88 -1.44
N LEU A 51 6.08 21.91 -1.71
CA LEU A 51 6.27 20.49 -1.38
C LEU A 51 7.61 19.97 -1.91
N LEU A 52 7.91 20.23 -3.18
CA LEU A 52 9.13 19.76 -3.85
C LEU A 52 10.39 20.46 -3.34
N ARG A 53 10.34 21.78 -3.09
CA ARG A 53 11.50 22.52 -2.56
C ARG A 53 11.87 22.11 -1.14
N GLN A 54 10.85 21.82 -0.32
CA GLN A 54 11.01 21.48 1.09
C GLN A 54 11.03 19.97 1.33
N ARG A 55 11.13 19.14 0.28
CA ARG A 55 10.93 17.69 0.37
C ARG A 55 11.76 16.97 1.43
N GLN A 56 12.95 17.48 1.77
CA GLN A 56 13.82 16.91 2.79
C GLN A 56 13.28 17.04 4.21
N SER A 57 12.53 18.09 4.52
CA SER A 57 11.87 18.24 5.83
C SER A 57 10.55 17.47 5.89
N ARG A 58 10.17 16.74 4.82
CA ARG A 58 8.94 15.96 4.69
C ARG A 58 7.68 16.73 5.10
N PRO A 59 7.46 17.94 4.55
CA PRO A 59 6.30 18.73 4.91
C PRO A 59 5.01 17.98 4.51
N VAL A 60 4.01 18.05 5.37
CA VAL A 60 2.63 17.71 5.04
C VAL A 60 1.96 18.99 4.53
N VAL A 61 1.27 18.90 3.40
CA VAL A 61 0.50 20.01 2.83
C VAL A 61 -0.91 19.53 2.52
N GLU A 62 -1.89 20.41 2.73
CA GLU A 62 -3.26 20.18 2.27
C GLU A 62 -3.34 20.29 0.74
N GLY A 63 -4.26 19.52 0.16
CA GLY A 63 -4.59 19.53 -1.25
C GLY A 63 -5.94 18.89 -1.51
N THR A 64 -6.28 18.77 -2.78
CA THR A 64 -7.55 18.22 -3.24
C THR A 64 -7.32 17.24 -4.39
N VAL A 65 -8.01 16.11 -4.35
CA VAL A 65 -8.06 15.14 -5.45
C VAL A 65 -9.43 15.15 -6.09
N VAL A 66 -9.47 15.19 -7.42
CA VAL A 66 -10.71 15.06 -8.20
C VAL A 66 -10.51 13.94 -9.20
N VAL A 67 -11.26 12.85 -9.08
CA VAL A 67 -11.37 11.83 -10.14
C VAL A 67 -12.39 12.35 -11.17
N THR A 68 -12.10 12.20 -12.46
CA THR A 68 -12.98 12.70 -13.53
C THR A 68 -14.42 12.23 -13.32
N GLY A 69 -15.37 13.17 -13.27
CA GLY A 69 -16.80 12.89 -13.06
C GLY A 69 -17.25 12.72 -11.61
N THR A 70 -16.39 12.97 -10.63
CA THR A 70 -16.69 12.86 -9.20
C THR A 70 -16.52 14.18 -8.43
N ALA A 71 -16.93 14.20 -7.17
CA ALA A 71 -16.69 15.33 -6.27
C ALA A 71 -15.22 15.39 -5.81
N ALA A 72 -14.77 16.59 -5.47
CA ALA A 72 -13.48 16.84 -4.86
C ALA A 72 -13.36 16.20 -3.47
N LEU A 73 -12.19 15.62 -3.18
CA LEU A 73 -11.83 15.04 -1.89
C LEU A 73 -10.62 15.76 -1.30
N ASP A 74 -10.70 16.13 -0.03
CA ASP A 74 -9.56 16.71 0.69
C ASP A 74 -8.51 15.63 0.96
N VAL A 75 -7.24 16.02 0.83
CA VAL A 75 -6.12 15.11 1.04
C VAL A 75 -4.92 15.82 1.65
N GLU A 76 -4.30 15.18 2.62
CA GLU A 76 -2.97 15.56 3.09
C GLU A 76 -1.91 14.88 2.23
N VAL A 77 -0.93 15.64 1.75
CA VAL A 77 0.13 15.13 0.88
C VAL A 77 1.49 15.37 1.50
N ALA A 78 2.33 14.32 1.52
CA ALA A 78 3.71 14.39 1.97
C ALA A 78 4.66 13.73 0.96
N PRO A 79 5.89 14.24 0.80
CA PRO A 79 6.88 13.56 -0.01
C PRO A 79 7.41 12.34 0.75
N ARG A 80 7.67 11.27 -0.01
CA ARG A 80 8.04 9.96 0.53
C ARG A 80 9.34 9.47 -0.09
N GLY A 81 10.05 8.65 0.69
CA GLY A 81 11.24 7.93 0.24
C GLY A 81 12.40 8.14 1.19
N HIS A 82 13.42 7.31 1.00
CA HIS A 82 14.74 7.51 1.59
C HIS A 82 15.60 8.20 0.52
N HIS A 83 16.30 7.41 -0.29
CA HIS A 83 17.16 7.92 -1.35
C HIS A 83 16.40 8.74 -2.42
N ARG A 84 15.15 8.36 -2.75
CA ARG A 84 14.34 9.06 -3.78
C ARG A 84 14.08 10.54 -3.44
N LEU A 85 14.17 10.95 -2.17
CA LEU A 85 14.09 12.37 -1.78
C LEU A 85 15.33 13.15 -2.21
N ASP A 86 16.49 12.51 -2.23
CA ASP A 86 17.76 13.13 -2.59
C ASP A 86 17.91 13.24 -4.11
N PHE A 87 17.69 12.14 -4.83
CA PHE A 87 18.06 12.04 -6.23
C PHE A 87 16.93 12.29 -7.25
N CYS A 88 15.66 12.15 -6.87
CA CYS A 88 14.55 12.39 -7.81
C CYS A 88 14.26 13.88 -7.97
N ARG A 89 13.87 14.27 -9.18
CA ARG A 89 13.27 15.60 -9.42
C ARG A 89 11.85 15.62 -8.88
N PHE A 90 11.09 14.54 -9.11
CA PHE A 90 9.78 14.32 -8.54
C PHE A 90 9.83 13.09 -7.61
N PRO A 91 9.87 13.27 -6.28
CA PRO A 91 9.82 12.15 -5.35
C PRO A 91 8.41 11.51 -5.35
N PRO A 92 8.30 10.24 -4.92
CA PRO A 92 7.01 9.64 -4.60
C PRO A 92 6.26 10.46 -3.56
N LEU A 93 4.93 10.41 -3.62
CA LEU A 93 4.05 11.09 -2.70
C LEU A 93 3.31 10.06 -1.83
N LEU A 94 2.99 10.45 -0.60
CA LEU A 94 2.00 9.79 0.23
C LEU A 94 0.76 10.67 0.23
N LEU A 95 -0.36 10.10 -0.20
CA LEU A 95 -1.68 10.70 -0.10
C LEU A 95 -2.35 10.15 1.16
N ASN A 96 -2.79 11.01 2.05
CA ASN A 96 -3.43 10.66 3.31
C ASN A 96 -4.84 11.25 3.31
N PHE A 97 -5.82 10.38 3.13
CA PHE A 97 -7.23 10.76 3.09
C PHE A 97 -7.86 10.62 4.47
N ARG A 98 -8.86 11.45 4.75
CA ARG A 98 -9.69 11.25 5.95
C ARG A 98 -10.59 10.04 5.74
N ARG A 99 -10.52 9.07 6.65
CA ARG A 99 -11.28 7.80 6.56
C ARG A 99 -12.78 8.02 6.37
N SER A 100 -13.34 9.03 7.03
CA SER A 100 -14.76 9.37 6.92
C SER A 100 -15.17 9.89 5.54
N GLU A 101 -14.25 10.48 4.79
CA GLU A 101 -14.53 11.11 3.49
C GLU A 101 -14.37 10.14 2.32
N VAL A 102 -13.73 8.98 2.51
CA VAL A 102 -13.46 8.01 1.44
C VAL A 102 -14.39 6.79 1.43
N THR A 103 -15.29 6.66 2.39
CA THR A 103 -16.08 5.41 2.57
C THR A 103 -16.96 5.09 1.36
N ASP A 104 -17.53 6.11 0.72
CA ASP A 104 -18.40 5.96 -0.46
C ASP A 104 -17.72 6.45 -1.76
N THR A 105 -16.39 6.36 -1.83
CA THR A 105 -15.60 6.80 -3.00
C THR A 105 -14.73 5.67 -3.55
N LEU A 106 -14.09 5.92 -4.70
CA LEU A 106 -13.09 5.00 -5.27
C LEU A 106 -11.98 4.65 -4.28
N PHE A 107 -11.66 5.56 -3.35
CA PHE A 107 -10.61 5.38 -2.35
C PHE A 107 -11.10 4.66 -1.08
N ALA A 108 -12.27 4.01 -1.09
CA ALA A 108 -12.77 3.26 0.05
C ALA A 108 -11.74 2.20 0.50
N GLY A 109 -11.49 2.17 1.82
CA GLY A 109 -10.45 1.32 2.41
C GLY A 109 -9.01 1.81 2.21
N GLN A 110 -8.79 2.95 1.53
CA GLN A 110 -7.48 3.56 1.32
C GLN A 110 -7.33 4.82 2.16
N ASP A 111 -6.85 4.68 3.40
CA ASP A 111 -6.53 5.84 4.24
C ASP A 111 -5.20 6.49 3.83
N ARG A 112 -4.22 5.66 3.43
CA ARG A 112 -2.86 6.09 3.06
C ARG A 112 -2.41 5.44 1.77
N LEU A 113 -2.52 6.17 0.66
CA LEU A 113 -2.14 5.70 -0.66
C LEU A 113 -0.72 6.18 -1.03
N LYS A 114 0.12 5.25 -1.50
CA LYS A 114 1.46 5.56 -1.99
C LYS A 114 1.38 5.84 -3.48
N LEU A 115 1.68 7.08 -3.88
CA LEU A 115 1.74 7.48 -5.28
C LEU A 115 3.20 7.45 -5.75
N VAL A 116 3.53 6.46 -6.57
CA VAL A 116 4.84 6.39 -7.24
C VAL A 116 4.82 7.34 -8.45
N THR A 117 5.81 8.22 -8.52
CA THR A 117 5.94 9.24 -9.57
C THR A 117 7.11 8.94 -10.51
N LEU A 118 7.10 9.56 -11.70
CA LEU A 118 8.26 9.54 -12.60
C LEU A 118 9.41 10.35 -11.98
N CYS A 119 10.41 9.63 -11.48
CA CYS A 119 11.51 10.22 -10.68
C CYS A 119 12.29 11.30 -11.44
N ARG A 120 12.55 11.08 -12.74
CA ARG A 120 13.18 12.04 -13.65
C ARG A 120 12.55 11.89 -15.03
N ASP A 121 12.45 13.00 -15.74
CA ASP A 121 11.92 13.05 -17.10
C ASP A 121 13.01 12.66 -18.10
N THR A 122 13.34 11.36 -18.14
CA THR A 122 14.21 10.77 -19.16
C THR A 122 13.70 9.37 -19.51
N GLU A 123 13.98 8.91 -20.73
CA GLU A 123 13.52 7.63 -21.25
C GLU A 123 13.82 6.44 -20.31
N SER A 124 15.03 6.37 -19.76
CA SER A 124 15.41 5.29 -18.83
C SER A 124 14.53 5.24 -17.58
N TYR A 125 14.13 6.40 -17.02
CA TYR A 125 13.28 6.43 -15.83
C TYR A 125 11.83 6.10 -16.16
N THR A 126 11.35 6.41 -17.37
CA THR A 126 10.06 5.92 -17.88
C THR A 126 10.06 4.39 -17.99
N ALA A 127 11.14 3.81 -18.55
CA ALA A 127 11.30 2.36 -18.62
C ALA A 127 11.37 1.71 -17.23
N TYR A 128 12.05 2.33 -16.26
CA TYR A 128 12.08 1.85 -14.88
C TYR A 128 10.71 1.89 -14.20
N LEU A 129 9.92 2.93 -14.45
CA LEU A 129 8.56 3.03 -13.90
C LEU A 129 7.66 1.92 -14.48
N ALA A 130 7.75 1.67 -15.80
CA ALA A 130 7.04 0.56 -16.43
C ALA A 130 7.47 -0.79 -15.87
N LEU A 131 8.78 -1.00 -15.66
CA LEU A 131 9.29 -2.23 -15.04
C LEU A 131 8.78 -2.40 -13.60
N GLU A 132 8.77 -1.33 -12.80
CA GLU A 132 8.22 -1.34 -11.43
C GLU A 132 6.74 -1.77 -11.45
N TYR A 133 5.95 -1.23 -12.37
CA TYR A 133 4.56 -1.64 -12.57
C TYR A 133 4.43 -3.13 -12.91
N PHE A 134 5.18 -3.63 -13.90
CA PHE A 134 5.11 -5.05 -14.27
C PHE A 134 5.54 -5.98 -13.13
N VAL A 135 6.54 -5.59 -12.34
CA VAL A 135 6.95 -6.35 -11.15
C VAL A 135 5.81 -6.45 -10.14
N TYR A 136 5.09 -5.36 -9.88
CA TYR A 136 3.91 -5.41 -9.00
C TYR A 136 2.77 -6.26 -9.56
N ARG A 137 2.53 -6.21 -10.87
CA ARG A 137 1.54 -7.07 -11.53
C ARG A 137 1.89 -8.55 -11.40
N MET A 138 3.15 -8.91 -11.66
CA MET A 138 3.63 -10.28 -11.49
C MET A 138 3.56 -10.73 -10.03
N TYR A 139 3.94 -9.84 -9.09
CA TYR A 139 3.85 -10.14 -7.67
C TYR A 139 2.40 -10.45 -7.24
N GLY A 140 1.42 -9.68 -7.71
CA GLY A 140 0.00 -9.94 -7.45
C GLY A 140 -0.44 -11.34 -7.92
N ILE A 141 -0.06 -11.74 -9.13
CA ILE A 141 -0.35 -13.09 -9.65
C ILE A 141 0.28 -14.17 -8.76
N LEU A 142 1.53 -13.98 -8.35
CA LEU A 142 2.24 -14.96 -7.54
C LEU A 142 1.72 -15.04 -6.11
N SER A 143 1.25 -13.93 -5.54
CA SER A 143 0.69 -13.89 -4.19
C SER A 143 -0.73 -14.46 -4.12
N ASP A 144 -1.53 -14.29 -5.18
CA ASP A 144 -2.90 -14.83 -5.22
C ASP A 144 -2.92 -16.35 -5.47
N ALA A 145 -1.84 -16.88 -6.05
CA ALA A 145 -1.65 -18.32 -6.29
C ALA A 145 -1.04 -19.09 -5.10
N ALA A 146 -0.62 -18.39 -4.04
CA ALA A 146 0.05 -18.95 -2.86
C ALA A 146 -0.91 -19.16 -1.69
#